data_AF-A0A2R5GNV4-F1
#
_entry.id   AF-A0A2R5GNV4-F1
#
_cell.length_a   1.000
_cell.length_b   1.000
_cell.length_c   1.000
_cell.angle_alpha   90.00
_cell.angle_beta   90.00
_cell.angle_gamma   90.00
#
_symmetry.space_group_name_H-M   'P 1'
#
loop_
_entity.id
_entity.type
_entity.pdbx_description
1 polymer ?
#
loop_
_entity_poly.entity_id
_entity_poly.type
_entity_poly.pdbx_seq_one_letter_code
_entity_poly.pdbx_strand_id
1 'polypeptide(L)'
;MSTAYVVLVAGCFDLLHSGHVAFVRDARAQAKAASQGREVRLVVSVADDATAREKNHGIDPSYPAEERLFFVQNLRDVDEAMISAGTGKSFFVHDIESLRPDMYLTNEEDDSQEGSAAATRVGARYVKAQRIPLPGLTARSTTSIRAMLRNKGVPDPNREPDRGSHSADVVVLEASTKPKLAPPRPEGSKPVVFVSGCYDFLHTGHVAFFNSAAALGDLYVSIGSDANILLLKKHQAMFPEQERLTMVSAVRSVTEARVCRGSGMLDFEADLDLVKPDIFFVNEDGHRESKEQACAKRGIQYMVGKREPEGGLEARSSTDLKKSLARQGSSKIDFSTASAAGLSREDWEDLNGFPWRICLAGGWLDQPWVSSVLPGSVIVVNVMPHLAFKTRSGLATSTRQVGIRLWGPQGPPSDIPPLELAHFLFGAENPPGSKYIAGSQDAIGLMLPGISRLDYDGGFWPHSVSQCIDRQDTTNWLQRVLWLVPLPSRPAGYDPLEIKDLSKENVALLADASSRAWDAIEAHDAPGLGQALSDTMVAWSRLLPNTVPQPMADEWCAPYRDKHLGCLFSGCGGGFLLVISDGEPVDRGFQVEIKTTHWLDDTSKSAGET
;
A
#
# COMPACT_ATOMS: atom_id res chain seq x y z
N MET A 1 -29.43 37.40 -20.54
CA MET A 1 -28.61 36.17 -20.74
C MET A 1 -28.77 35.35 -19.48
N SER A 2 -29.20 34.10 -19.61
CA SER A 2 -29.37 33.22 -18.44
C SER A 2 -28.00 32.98 -17.81
N THR A 3 -27.82 33.32 -16.54
CA THR A 3 -26.56 33.05 -15.82
C THR A 3 -26.38 31.54 -15.71
N ALA A 4 -25.17 31.02 -15.99
CA ALA A 4 -24.89 29.60 -15.85
C ALA A 4 -25.19 29.12 -14.41
N TYR A 5 -25.68 27.89 -14.26
CA TYR A 5 -25.88 27.22 -12.97
C TYR A 5 -24.54 26.71 -12.47
N VAL A 6 -23.99 27.39 -11.45
CA VAL A 6 -22.65 27.11 -10.94
C VAL A 6 -22.73 26.04 -9.86
N VAL A 7 -22.02 24.93 -10.06
CA VAL A 7 -21.84 23.89 -9.04
C VAL A 7 -20.39 23.85 -8.60
N LEU A 8 -20.16 23.85 -7.29
CA LEU A 8 -18.85 23.69 -6.68
C LEU A 8 -18.70 22.31 -6.06
N VAL A 9 -17.58 21.67 -6.36
CA VAL A 9 -17.11 20.45 -5.72
C VAL A 9 -15.74 20.73 -5.12
N ALA A 10 -15.46 20.26 -3.90
CA ALA A 10 -14.15 20.46 -3.27
C ALA A 10 -13.54 19.13 -2.82
N GLY A 11 -12.21 19.03 -2.85
CA GLY A 11 -11.50 17.83 -2.38
C GLY A 11 -9.99 17.90 -2.54
N CYS A 12 -9.28 16.89 -2.02
CA CYS A 12 -7.84 16.77 -2.22
C CYS A 12 -7.49 16.26 -3.63
N PHE A 13 -8.30 15.35 -4.20
CA PHE A 13 -8.05 14.73 -5.52
C PHE A 13 -6.64 14.11 -5.65
N ASP A 14 -6.13 13.52 -4.56
CA ASP A 14 -4.84 12.82 -4.57
C ASP A 14 -5.00 11.37 -5.07
N LEU A 15 -4.08 10.91 -5.92
CA LEU A 15 -4.19 9.64 -6.67
C LEU A 15 -5.52 9.49 -7.41
N LEU A 16 -5.73 10.29 -8.46
CA LEU A 16 -6.96 10.28 -9.24
C LEU A 16 -7.38 8.85 -9.67
N HIS A 17 -8.65 8.51 -9.44
CA HIS A 17 -9.19 7.16 -9.60
C HIS A 17 -10.69 7.17 -9.93
N SER A 18 -11.26 5.99 -10.20
CA SER A 18 -12.64 5.83 -10.68
C SER A 18 -13.69 6.47 -9.75
N GLY A 19 -13.48 6.37 -8.43
CA GLY A 19 -14.31 7.08 -7.44
C GLY A 19 -14.37 8.60 -7.61
N HIS A 20 -13.24 9.27 -7.91
CA HIS A 20 -13.23 10.71 -8.19
C HIS A 20 -14.00 11.05 -9.48
N VAL A 21 -13.82 10.24 -10.53
CA VAL A 21 -14.53 10.39 -11.80
C VAL A 21 -16.04 10.22 -11.60
N ALA A 22 -16.45 9.18 -10.84
CA ALA A 22 -17.84 8.93 -10.53
C ALA A 22 -18.46 10.11 -9.78
N PHE A 23 -17.75 10.65 -8.78
CA PHE A 23 -18.19 11.78 -7.98
C PHE A 23 -18.40 13.05 -8.79
N VAL A 24 -17.44 13.42 -9.65
CA VAL A 24 -17.57 14.59 -10.53
C VAL A 24 -18.71 14.42 -11.54
N ARG A 25 -18.85 13.23 -12.11
CA ARG A 25 -19.93 12.91 -13.06
C ARG A 25 -21.31 13.02 -12.41
N ASP A 26 -21.45 12.47 -11.21
CA ASP A 26 -22.68 12.56 -10.42
C ASP A 26 -23.01 14.02 -10.09
N ALA A 27 -22.02 14.80 -9.65
CA ALA A 27 -22.20 16.22 -9.37
C ALA A 27 -22.74 16.99 -10.59
N ARG A 28 -22.23 16.71 -11.79
CA ARG A 28 -22.73 17.29 -13.03
C ARG A 28 -24.15 16.82 -13.37
N ALA A 29 -24.47 15.54 -13.16
CA ALA A 29 -25.81 15.01 -13.40
C ALA A 29 -26.86 15.66 -12.48
N GLN A 30 -26.54 15.77 -11.18
CA GLN A 30 -27.39 16.44 -10.20
C GLN A 30 -27.55 17.92 -10.51
N ALA A 31 -26.48 18.61 -10.90
CA ALA A 31 -26.54 20.01 -11.30
C ALA A 31 -27.45 20.20 -12.53
N LYS A 32 -27.38 19.32 -13.53
CA LYS A 32 -28.27 19.35 -14.70
C LYS A 32 -29.74 19.16 -14.33
N ALA A 33 -30.03 18.26 -13.39
CA ALA A 33 -31.40 18.07 -12.89
C ALA A 33 -31.91 19.30 -12.13
N ALA A 34 -31.03 19.98 -11.39
CA ALA A 34 -31.36 21.17 -10.61
C ALA A 34 -31.34 22.48 -11.40
N SER A 35 -30.68 22.53 -12.56
CA SER A 35 -30.40 23.79 -13.28
C SER A 35 -31.61 24.42 -13.96
N GLN A 36 -32.74 23.70 -14.05
CA GLN A 36 -33.96 24.16 -14.71
C GLN A 36 -33.71 24.64 -16.16
N GLY A 37 -32.80 23.96 -16.87
CA GLY A 37 -32.43 24.30 -18.25
C GLY A 37 -31.34 25.37 -18.39
N ARG A 38 -30.82 25.91 -17.27
CA ARG A 38 -29.58 26.72 -17.28
C ARG A 38 -28.40 25.82 -17.66
N GLU A 39 -27.45 26.39 -18.41
CA GLU A 39 -26.16 25.74 -18.67
C GLU A 39 -25.43 25.49 -17.35
N VAL A 40 -24.89 24.29 -17.14
CA VAL A 40 -24.17 23.94 -15.91
C VAL A 40 -22.69 24.27 -16.08
N ARG A 41 -22.13 25.02 -15.12
CA ARG A 41 -20.69 25.24 -14.94
C ARG A 41 -20.23 24.54 -13.68
N LEU A 42 -19.49 23.43 -13.82
CA LEU A 42 -18.91 22.66 -12.74
C LEU A 42 -17.48 23.14 -12.46
N VAL A 43 -17.30 23.71 -11.28
CA VAL A 43 -16.02 24.18 -10.74
C VAL A 43 -15.53 23.19 -9.68
N VAL A 44 -14.28 22.74 -9.80
CA VAL A 44 -13.64 21.90 -8.79
C VAL A 44 -12.57 22.67 -8.02
N SER A 45 -12.73 22.80 -6.71
CA SER A 45 -11.71 23.31 -5.81
C SER A 45 -10.81 22.17 -5.30
N VAL A 46 -9.51 22.30 -5.56
CA VAL A 46 -8.47 21.35 -5.19
C VAL A 46 -7.70 21.91 -3.99
N ALA A 47 -7.61 21.16 -2.90
CA ALA A 47 -6.85 21.60 -1.72
C ALA A 47 -5.37 21.85 -2.06
N ASP A 48 -4.72 22.84 -1.44
CA ASP A 48 -3.27 23.02 -1.53
C ASP A 48 -2.52 21.86 -0.84
N ASP A 49 -1.19 21.80 -0.97
CA ASP A 49 -0.41 20.68 -0.44
C ASP A 49 -0.38 20.62 1.09
N ALA A 50 -0.36 21.79 1.75
CA ALA A 50 -0.39 21.88 3.20
C ALA A 50 -1.71 21.37 3.77
N THR A 51 -2.83 21.77 3.18
CA THR A 51 -4.18 21.33 3.54
C THR A 51 -4.38 19.86 3.21
N ALA A 52 -3.94 19.41 2.02
CA ALA A 52 -4.02 18.00 1.65
C ALA A 52 -3.26 17.12 2.65
N ARG A 53 -2.08 17.56 3.11
CA ARG A 53 -1.30 16.89 4.15
C ARG A 53 -2.03 16.86 5.50
N GLU A 54 -2.60 17.99 5.93
CA GLU A 54 -3.34 18.07 7.18
C GLU A 54 -4.55 17.12 7.18
N LYS A 55 -5.31 17.10 6.08
CA LYS A 55 -6.47 16.21 5.91
C LYS A 55 -6.06 14.73 5.81
N ASN A 56 -4.81 14.46 5.43
CA ASN A 56 -4.25 13.11 5.29
C ASN A 56 -3.34 12.74 6.48
N HIS A 57 -3.67 13.24 7.69
CA HIS A 57 -2.99 12.91 8.95
C HIS A 57 -1.47 13.15 8.95
N GLY A 58 -1.01 14.22 8.29
CA GLY A 58 0.41 14.58 8.23
C GLY A 58 1.18 13.93 7.08
N ILE A 59 0.54 13.09 6.28
CA ILE A 59 1.16 12.46 5.10
C ILE A 59 1.06 13.41 3.90
N ASP A 60 2.21 13.80 3.34
CA ASP A 60 2.28 14.63 2.13
C ASP A 60 1.43 14.02 0.99
N PRO A 61 0.77 14.85 0.16
CA PRO A 61 0.04 14.35 -0.99
C PRO A 61 0.99 13.66 -1.99
N SER A 62 0.46 12.67 -2.71
CA SER A 62 1.20 11.88 -3.68
C SER A 62 1.62 12.70 -4.90
N TYR A 63 0.81 13.71 -5.23
CA TYR A 63 1.06 14.70 -6.26
C TYR A 63 0.97 16.12 -5.70
N PRO A 64 1.86 17.03 -6.13
CA PRO A 64 1.72 18.46 -5.85
C PRO A 64 0.38 19.01 -6.32
N ALA A 65 -0.07 20.11 -5.71
CA ALA A 65 -1.35 20.74 -6.01
C ALA A 65 -1.52 21.08 -7.50
N GLU A 66 -0.44 21.51 -8.16
CA GLU A 66 -0.45 21.83 -9.59
C GLU A 66 -0.70 20.60 -10.48
N GLU A 67 -0.14 19.44 -10.13
CA GLU A 67 -0.38 18.19 -10.85
C GLU A 67 -1.81 17.68 -10.63
N ARG A 68 -2.32 17.80 -9.39
CA ARG A 68 -3.70 17.43 -9.05
C ARG A 68 -4.70 18.34 -9.78
N LEU A 69 -4.43 19.64 -9.81
CA LEU A 69 -5.18 20.63 -10.57
C LEU A 69 -5.21 20.28 -12.06
N PHE A 70 -4.03 20.04 -12.66
CA PHE A 70 -3.90 19.70 -14.07
C PHE A 70 -4.76 18.49 -14.44
N PHE A 71 -4.76 17.47 -13.59
CA PHE A 71 -5.57 16.28 -13.77
C PHE A 71 -7.07 16.55 -13.77
N VAL A 72 -7.54 17.23 -12.73
CA VAL A 72 -8.96 17.54 -12.53
C VAL A 72 -9.47 18.44 -13.66
N GLN A 73 -8.68 19.44 -14.08
CA GLN A 73 -9.01 20.35 -15.18
C GLN A 73 -9.18 19.61 -16.53
N ASN A 74 -8.49 18.48 -16.71
CA ASN A 74 -8.54 17.66 -17.92
C ASN A 74 -9.63 16.57 -17.88
N LEU A 75 -10.49 16.54 -16.86
CA LEU A 75 -11.66 15.67 -16.85
C LEU A 75 -12.79 16.25 -17.73
N ARG A 76 -13.49 15.37 -18.44
CA ARG A 76 -14.56 15.74 -19.39
C ARG A 76 -15.74 16.45 -18.71
N ASP A 77 -16.07 16.06 -17.49
CA ASP A 77 -17.21 16.59 -16.73
C ASP A 77 -16.88 17.84 -15.91
N VAL A 78 -15.61 18.26 -15.87
CA VAL A 78 -15.14 19.48 -15.19
C VAL A 78 -15.03 20.61 -16.20
N ASP A 79 -15.64 21.76 -15.93
CA ASP A 79 -15.46 22.96 -16.78
C ASP A 79 -14.23 23.75 -16.35
N GLU A 80 -14.04 23.87 -15.04
CA GLU A 80 -12.98 24.65 -14.42
C GLU A 80 -12.51 23.98 -13.13
N ALA A 81 -11.22 24.08 -12.85
CA ALA A 81 -10.62 23.66 -11.60
C ALA A 81 -9.69 24.77 -11.08
N MET A 82 -9.57 24.88 -9.77
CA MET A 82 -8.70 25.85 -9.10
C MET A 82 -8.07 25.24 -7.86
N ILE A 83 -6.88 25.71 -7.49
CA ILE A 83 -6.33 25.44 -6.15
C ILE A 83 -7.08 26.35 -5.17
N SER A 84 -7.56 25.79 -4.08
CA SER A 84 -8.29 26.56 -3.07
C SER A 84 -7.42 27.65 -2.47
N ALA A 85 -8.01 28.82 -2.24
CA ALA A 85 -7.40 29.89 -1.47
C ALA A 85 -7.63 29.73 0.05
N GLY A 86 -8.53 28.83 0.46
CA GLY A 86 -8.70 28.49 1.86
C GLY A 86 -7.67 27.45 2.32
N THR A 87 -7.52 27.33 3.65
CA THR A 87 -6.55 26.41 4.26
C THR A 87 -7.22 25.54 5.33
N GLY A 88 -6.62 24.38 5.60
CA GLY A 88 -7.03 23.48 6.68
C GLY A 88 -8.32 22.72 6.39
N LYS A 89 -8.89 22.08 7.41
CA LYS A 89 -10.03 21.13 7.24
C LYS A 89 -11.26 21.72 6.55
N SER A 90 -11.43 23.04 6.59
CA SER A 90 -12.56 23.78 6.03
C SER A 90 -12.17 24.74 4.90
N PHE A 91 -11.10 24.44 4.16
CA PHE A 91 -10.59 25.25 3.06
C PHE A 91 -11.67 25.70 2.05
N PHE A 92 -12.66 24.84 1.81
CA PHE A 92 -13.76 25.09 0.86
C PHE A 92 -14.68 26.25 1.27
N VAL A 93 -14.70 26.68 2.54
CA VAL A 93 -15.58 27.76 3.01
C VAL A 93 -15.28 29.06 2.25
N HIS A 94 -13.99 29.39 2.11
CA HIS A 94 -13.57 30.58 1.37
C HIS A 94 -14.06 30.55 -0.08
N ASP A 95 -13.96 29.40 -0.73
CA ASP A 95 -14.33 29.23 -2.13
C ASP A 95 -15.85 29.28 -2.33
N ILE A 96 -16.62 28.71 -1.40
CA ILE A 96 -18.09 28.83 -1.38
C ILE A 96 -18.51 30.29 -1.26
N GLU A 97 -17.88 31.04 -0.34
CA GLU A 97 -18.21 32.45 -0.08
C GLU A 97 -17.80 33.38 -1.23
N SER A 98 -16.68 33.07 -1.90
CA SER A 98 -16.15 33.85 -3.01
C SER A 98 -16.87 33.54 -4.33
N LEU A 99 -17.07 32.27 -4.65
CA LEU A 99 -17.71 31.84 -5.90
C LEU A 99 -19.23 32.00 -5.87
N ARG A 100 -19.83 31.92 -4.67
CA ARG A 100 -21.28 31.93 -4.44
C ARG A 100 -22.03 30.97 -5.39
N PRO A 101 -21.72 29.66 -5.35
CA PRO A 101 -22.31 28.70 -6.29
C PRO A 101 -23.83 28.59 -6.10
N ASP A 102 -24.55 28.15 -7.14
CA ASP A 102 -25.95 27.75 -7.01
C ASP A 102 -26.08 26.44 -6.21
N MET A 103 -25.06 25.58 -6.28
CA MET A 103 -25.01 24.30 -5.58
C MET A 103 -23.60 23.98 -5.06
N TYR A 104 -23.48 23.56 -3.81
CA TYR A 104 -22.26 22.97 -3.26
C TYR A 104 -22.49 21.49 -2.98
N LEU A 105 -21.64 20.65 -3.56
CA LEU A 105 -21.75 19.19 -3.44
C LEU A 105 -20.48 18.63 -2.80
N THR A 106 -20.66 17.91 -1.70
CA THR A 106 -19.58 17.27 -0.94
C THR A 106 -19.75 15.76 -0.88
N ASN A 107 -18.66 15.05 -0.58
CA ASN A 107 -18.68 13.62 -0.29
C ASN A 107 -19.03 13.37 1.19
N GLU A 108 -19.36 12.13 1.57
CA GLU A 108 -19.76 11.83 2.95
C GLU A 108 -18.65 11.97 4.00
N GLU A 109 -17.39 11.80 3.61
CA GLU A 109 -16.20 11.85 4.47
C GLU A 109 -15.80 13.30 4.81
N ASP A 110 -16.17 14.27 3.96
CA ASP A 110 -15.91 15.70 4.07
C ASP A 110 -17.14 16.50 4.56
N ASP A 111 -18.15 15.82 5.13
CA ASP A 111 -19.33 16.47 5.69
C ASP A 111 -18.97 17.26 6.96
N SER A 112 -18.63 18.53 6.76
CA SER A 112 -18.48 19.47 7.86
C SER A 112 -19.74 20.35 7.97
N GLN A 113 -20.20 20.55 9.21
CA GLN A 113 -21.23 21.54 9.51
C GLN A 113 -20.90 22.93 8.91
N GLU A 114 -19.61 23.23 8.76
CA GLU A 114 -19.11 24.48 8.21
C GLU A 114 -19.40 24.64 6.71
N GLY A 115 -19.31 23.57 5.91
CA GLY A 115 -19.62 23.61 4.48
C GLY A 115 -21.11 23.84 4.22
N SER A 116 -21.96 23.12 4.96
CA SER A 116 -23.42 23.33 4.92
C SER A 116 -23.80 24.75 5.36
N ALA A 117 -23.16 25.25 6.43
CA ALA A 117 -23.38 26.62 6.91
C ALA A 117 -22.92 27.67 5.88
N ALA A 118 -21.76 27.49 5.23
CA ALA A 118 -21.26 28.38 4.19
C ALA A 118 -22.19 28.39 2.96
N ALA A 119 -22.62 27.22 2.50
CA ALA A 119 -23.59 27.10 1.40
C ALA A 119 -24.89 27.83 1.73
N THR A 120 -25.41 27.65 2.95
CA THR A 120 -26.61 28.35 3.43
C THR A 120 -26.42 29.88 3.44
N ARG A 121 -25.27 30.38 3.91
CA ARG A 121 -24.97 31.83 3.94
C ARG A 121 -25.00 32.48 2.55
N VAL A 122 -24.55 31.79 1.52
CA VAL A 122 -24.54 32.32 0.15
C VAL A 122 -25.82 32.04 -0.64
N GLY A 123 -26.74 31.24 -0.08
CA GLY A 123 -27.98 30.81 -0.74
C GLY A 123 -27.81 29.62 -1.69
N ALA A 124 -26.71 28.88 -1.58
CA ALA A 124 -26.43 27.69 -2.36
C ALA A 124 -27.23 26.48 -1.87
N ARG A 125 -27.64 25.61 -2.78
CA ARG A 125 -28.16 24.28 -2.44
C ARG A 125 -27.00 23.41 -1.95
N TYR A 126 -27.06 22.96 -0.70
CA TYR A 126 -26.14 21.95 -0.18
C TYR A 126 -26.59 20.55 -0.54
N VAL A 127 -25.68 19.74 -1.09
CA VAL A 127 -25.94 18.33 -1.39
C VAL A 127 -24.81 17.47 -0.86
N LYS A 128 -25.17 16.47 -0.05
CA LYS A 128 -24.27 15.40 0.35
C LYS A 128 -24.44 14.23 -0.61
N ALA A 129 -23.43 13.95 -1.43
CA ALA A 129 -23.48 12.87 -2.40
C ALA A 129 -23.05 11.55 -1.77
N GLN A 130 -23.81 10.49 -2.05
CA GLN A 130 -23.43 9.13 -1.70
C GLN A 130 -22.35 8.63 -2.66
N ARG A 131 -21.37 7.88 -2.13
CA ARG A 131 -20.41 7.15 -2.98
C ARG A 131 -21.15 5.98 -3.64
N ILE A 132 -21.66 6.21 -4.84
CA ILE A 132 -22.19 5.14 -5.69
C ILE A 132 -21.09 4.76 -6.68
N PRO A 133 -20.52 3.54 -6.59
CA PRO A 133 -19.58 3.06 -7.59
C PRO A 133 -20.24 3.06 -8.97
N LEU A 134 -19.49 3.37 -10.03
CA LEU A 134 -20.01 3.19 -11.38
C LEU A 134 -20.34 1.69 -11.60
N PRO A 135 -21.41 1.37 -12.36
CA PRO A 135 -21.81 -0.01 -12.61
C PRO A 135 -20.63 -0.87 -13.09
N GLY A 136 -20.41 -2.01 -12.41
CA GLY A 136 -19.34 -2.94 -12.75
C GLY A 136 -17.93 -2.54 -12.25
N LEU A 137 -17.80 -1.50 -11.43
CA LEU A 137 -16.52 -1.11 -10.81
C LEU A 137 -16.53 -1.31 -9.30
N THR A 138 -15.37 -1.70 -8.76
CA THR A 138 -15.10 -1.71 -7.32
C THR A 138 -14.99 -0.27 -6.80
N ALA A 139 -15.54 0.01 -5.61
CA ALA A 139 -15.31 1.27 -4.92
C ALA A 139 -13.81 1.50 -4.66
N ARG A 140 -13.32 2.73 -4.92
CA ARG A 140 -11.91 3.10 -4.74
C ARG A 140 -11.77 4.35 -3.89
N SER A 141 -10.72 4.37 -3.08
CA SER A 141 -10.24 5.53 -2.34
C SER A 141 -8.72 5.62 -2.44
N THR A 142 -8.16 6.80 -2.20
CA THR A 142 -6.71 7.02 -2.14
C THR A 142 -6.05 6.03 -1.16
N THR A 143 -6.68 5.77 -0.02
CA THR A 143 -6.22 4.80 0.97
C THR A 143 -6.22 3.36 0.42
N SER A 144 -7.26 2.95 -0.30
CA SER A 144 -7.30 1.60 -0.90
C SER A 144 -6.27 1.44 -2.01
N ILE A 145 -6.00 2.49 -2.79
CA ILE A 145 -4.94 2.46 -3.82
C ILE A 145 -3.55 2.41 -3.19
N ARG A 146 -3.30 3.19 -2.13
CA ARG A 146 -2.04 3.11 -1.36
C ARG A 146 -1.87 1.71 -0.76
N ALA A 147 -2.93 1.07 -0.30
CA ALA A 147 -2.89 -0.33 0.15
C ALA A 147 -2.57 -1.30 -1.01
N MET A 148 -3.23 -1.17 -2.16
CA MET A 148 -2.94 -1.97 -3.35
C MET A 148 -1.50 -1.79 -3.84
N LEU A 149 -0.95 -0.57 -3.75
CA LEU A 149 0.45 -0.28 -4.08
C LEU A 149 1.43 -0.99 -3.14
N ARG A 150 1.10 -1.09 -1.85
CA ARG A 150 1.86 -1.89 -0.87
C ARG A 150 1.78 -3.40 -1.20
N ASN A 151 0.61 -3.86 -1.66
CA ASN A 151 0.33 -5.27 -1.92
C ASN A 151 0.53 -5.68 -3.41
N LYS A 152 1.25 -4.87 -4.20
CA LYS A 152 1.51 -5.11 -5.64
C LYS A 152 0.26 -5.42 -6.50
N GLY A 153 -0.90 -4.87 -6.13
CA GLY A 153 -2.16 -5.04 -6.87
C GLY A 153 -3.01 -6.23 -6.42
N VAL A 154 -2.65 -6.93 -5.33
CA VAL A 154 -3.53 -7.93 -4.69
C VAL A 154 -4.57 -7.18 -3.82
N PRO A 155 -5.89 -7.31 -4.08
CA PRO A 155 -6.92 -6.75 -3.21
C PRO A 155 -6.87 -7.43 -1.84
N ASP A 156 -7.02 -6.66 -0.75
CA ASP A 156 -7.19 -7.19 0.60
C ASP A 156 -8.52 -7.98 0.69
N PRO A 157 -8.49 -9.30 0.91
CA PRO A 157 -9.69 -10.14 0.92
C PRO A 157 -10.53 -10.00 2.18
N ASN A 158 -10.01 -9.37 3.25
CA ASN A 158 -10.70 -9.17 4.51
C ASN A 158 -11.44 -7.82 4.61
N ARG A 159 -11.30 -6.96 3.60
CA ARG A 159 -12.05 -5.71 3.53
C ARG A 159 -13.40 -5.96 2.87
N GLU A 160 -14.46 -6.04 3.67
CA GLU A 160 -15.81 -5.92 3.14
C GLU A 160 -15.90 -4.66 2.23
N PRO A 161 -16.60 -4.74 1.08
CA PRO A 161 -16.90 -3.54 0.32
C PRO A 161 -17.59 -2.54 1.24
N ASP A 162 -17.15 -1.29 1.20
CA ASP A 162 -17.66 -0.18 2.01
C ASP A 162 -19.19 -0.28 2.11
N ARG A 163 -19.71 -0.55 3.32
CA ARG A 163 -21.14 -0.85 3.54
C ARG A 163 -21.98 0.38 3.24
N GLY A 164 -22.39 0.52 1.98
CA GLY A 164 -23.48 1.36 1.51
C GLY A 164 -24.51 0.50 0.80
N SER A 165 -25.10 -0.49 1.48
CA SER A 165 -26.16 -1.30 0.90
C SER A 165 -27.51 -0.60 1.04
N HIS A 166 -28.08 -0.17 -0.09
CA HIS A 166 -29.49 -0.42 -0.35
C HIS A 166 -29.66 -0.82 -1.81
N SER A 167 -30.31 -1.96 -2.01
CA SER A 167 -30.83 -2.42 -3.30
C SER A 167 -31.83 -1.38 -3.81
N ALA A 168 -31.39 -0.52 -4.73
CA ALA A 168 -32.28 0.20 -5.63
C ALA A 168 -32.11 -0.43 -7.00
N ASP A 169 -33.24 -0.78 -7.61
CA ASP A 169 -33.34 -1.42 -8.92
C ASP A 169 -32.34 -0.80 -9.91
N VAL A 170 -31.39 -1.64 -10.33
CA VAL A 170 -30.30 -1.26 -11.22
C VAL A 170 -30.92 -0.96 -12.58
N VAL A 171 -31.11 0.32 -12.88
CA VAL A 171 -31.21 0.76 -14.28
C VAL A 171 -29.81 0.62 -14.86
N VAL A 172 -29.55 -0.55 -15.44
CA VAL A 172 -28.40 -0.79 -16.32
C VAL A 172 -28.56 0.17 -17.49
N LEU A 173 -27.90 1.33 -17.42
CA LEU A 173 -27.52 2.01 -18.65
C LEU A 173 -26.37 1.21 -19.23
N GLU A 174 -26.72 0.27 -20.11
CA GLU A 174 -25.77 -0.49 -20.91
C GLU A 174 -24.77 0.49 -21.52
N ALA A 175 -23.53 0.51 -21.02
CA ALA A 175 -22.40 0.88 -21.85
C ALA A 175 -22.42 -0.14 -22.99
N SER A 176 -22.92 0.28 -24.15
CA SER A 176 -23.22 -0.60 -25.28
C SER A 176 -22.06 -1.57 -25.52
N THR A 177 -22.25 -2.83 -25.14
CA THR A 177 -21.28 -3.93 -25.31
C THR A 177 -21.29 -4.45 -26.75
N LYS A 178 -22.08 -3.82 -27.64
CA LYS A 178 -22.03 -4.05 -29.08
C LYS A 178 -21.32 -2.88 -29.75
N PRO A 179 -20.22 -3.11 -30.49
CA PRO A 179 -19.61 -2.05 -31.29
C PRO A 179 -20.62 -1.66 -32.38
N LYS A 180 -21.14 -0.43 -32.32
CA LYS A 180 -21.71 0.16 -33.53
C LYS A 180 -20.54 0.35 -34.50
N LEU A 181 -20.60 -0.32 -35.65
CA LEU A 181 -19.75 0.00 -36.78
C LEU A 181 -19.86 1.51 -37.01
N ALA A 182 -18.75 2.25 -37.00
CA ALA A 182 -18.80 3.68 -37.21
C ALA A 182 -19.42 3.93 -38.60
N PRO A 183 -20.51 4.72 -38.70
CA PRO A 183 -21.02 5.11 -40.01
C PRO A 183 -19.92 5.83 -40.80
N PRO A 184 -19.92 5.75 -42.15
CA PRO A 184 -18.96 6.49 -42.97
C PRO A 184 -18.99 7.98 -42.57
N ARG A 185 -17.82 8.53 -42.25
CA ARG A 185 -17.73 9.90 -41.72
C ARG A 185 -18.07 10.90 -42.83
N PRO A 186 -18.82 11.98 -42.51
CA PRO A 186 -19.05 13.06 -43.46
C PRO A 186 -17.75 13.65 -43.98
N GLU A 187 -17.73 14.06 -45.25
CA GLU A 187 -16.64 14.84 -45.84
C GLU A 187 -16.37 16.09 -44.98
N GLY A 188 -15.10 16.34 -44.65
CA GLY A 188 -14.69 17.45 -43.78
C GLY A 188 -14.63 17.16 -42.27
N SER A 189 -14.82 15.89 -41.87
CA SER A 189 -14.60 15.47 -40.47
C SER A 189 -13.13 15.60 -40.06
N LYS A 190 -12.87 15.83 -38.76
CA LYS A 190 -11.49 15.80 -38.22
C LYS A 190 -10.83 14.44 -38.45
N PRO A 191 -9.49 14.39 -38.58
CA PRO A 191 -8.77 13.13 -38.69
C PRO A 191 -9.05 12.23 -37.49
N VAL A 192 -9.02 10.92 -37.68
CA VAL A 192 -9.07 9.95 -36.60
C VAL A 192 -7.66 9.66 -36.14
N VAL A 193 -7.39 9.92 -34.86
CA VAL A 193 -6.10 9.65 -34.26
C VAL A 193 -6.25 8.44 -33.34
N PHE A 194 -5.42 7.43 -33.53
CA PHE A 194 -5.46 6.20 -32.76
C PHE A 194 -4.19 6.05 -31.92
N VAL A 195 -4.38 5.69 -30.65
CA VAL A 195 -3.30 5.36 -29.73
C VAL A 195 -3.60 4.05 -29.01
N SER A 196 -2.57 3.26 -28.71
CA SER A 196 -2.72 2.01 -27.95
C SER A 196 -1.72 1.90 -26.80
N GLY A 197 -2.16 1.30 -25.70
CA GLY A 197 -1.32 1.16 -24.51
C GLY A 197 -2.01 0.49 -23.33
N CYS A 198 -1.25 0.28 -22.25
CA CYS A 198 -1.78 -0.31 -21.02
C CYS A 198 -2.57 0.72 -20.20
N TYR A 199 -2.07 1.97 -20.13
CA TYR A 199 -2.63 3.11 -19.40
C TYR A 199 -3.02 2.79 -17.95
N ASP A 200 -2.29 1.86 -17.34
CA ASP A 200 -2.44 1.50 -15.94
C ASP A 200 -1.84 2.59 -15.04
N PHE A 201 -2.54 2.89 -13.94
CA PHE A 201 -2.24 4.02 -13.08
C PHE A 201 -2.13 5.34 -13.86
N LEU A 202 -3.27 5.85 -14.34
CA LEU A 202 -3.33 7.08 -15.12
C LEU A 202 -2.59 8.20 -14.38
N HIS A 203 -1.66 8.88 -15.06
CA HIS A 203 -0.79 9.94 -14.52
C HIS A 203 -0.75 11.13 -15.52
N THR A 204 -0.24 12.29 -15.10
CA THR A 204 -0.18 13.53 -15.90
C THR A 204 0.45 13.31 -17.28
N GLY A 205 1.52 12.50 -17.35
CA GLY A 205 2.14 12.12 -18.63
C GLY A 205 1.21 11.40 -19.63
N HIS A 206 0.22 10.61 -19.19
CA HIS A 206 -0.77 10.03 -20.10
C HIS A 206 -1.74 11.09 -20.64
N VAL A 207 -2.16 12.02 -19.79
CA VAL A 207 -3.06 13.12 -20.18
C VAL A 207 -2.36 14.05 -21.18
N ALA A 208 -1.11 14.43 -20.93
CA ALA A 208 -0.32 15.23 -21.88
C ALA A 208 -0.12 14.51 -23.23
N PHE A 209 0.11 13.19 -23.20
CA PHE A 209 0.16 12.37 -24.41
C PHE A 209 -1.17 12.38 -25.18
N PHE A 210 -2.30 12.24 -24.48
CA PHE A 210 -3.62 12.32 -25.10
C PHE A 210 -3.92 13.71 -25.66
N ASN A 211 -3.51 14.79 -24.98
CA ASN A 211 -3.66 16.15 -25.48
C ASN A 211 -2.84 16.36 -26.78
N SER A 212 -1.61 15.85 -26.81
CA SER A 212 -0.76 15.89 -28.01
C SER A 212 -1.37 15.12 -29.19
N ALA A 213 -1.94 13.93 -28.91
CA ALA A 213 -2.61 13.14 -29.93
C ALA A 213 -3.91 13.80 -30.42
N ALA A 214 -4.73 14.34 -29.51
CA ALA A 214 -5.99 15.00 -29.82
C ALA A 214 -5.82 16.35 -30.55
N ALA A 215 -4.63 16.95 -30.50
CA ALA A 215 -4.31 18.13 -31.32
C ALA A 215 -4.32 17.82 -32.83
N LEU A 216 -4.16 16.54 -33.20
CA LEU A 216 -4.16 16.07 -34.59
C LEU A 216 -5.56 15.69 -35.10
N GLY A 217 -6.54 15.50 -34.22
CA GLY A 217 -7.88 15.05 -34.60
C GLY A 217 -8.68 14.42 -33.45
N ASP A 218 -9.72 13.66 -33.79
CA ASP A 218 -10.54 12.95 -32.80
C ASP A 218 -9.78 11.73 -32.27
N LEU A 219 -9.53 11.70 -30.95
CA LEU A 219 -8.69 10.70 -30.32
C LEU A 219 -9.46 9.42 -29.92
N TYR A 220 -9.02 8.30 -30.48
CA TYR A 220 -9.47 6.95 -30.17
C TYR A 220 -8.38 6.20 -29.41
N VAL A 221 -8.71 5.69 -28.22
CA VAL A 221 -7.75 5.00 -27.35
C VAL A 221 -8.11 3.53 -27.21
N SER A 222 -7.22 2.62 -27.61
CA SER A 222 -7.33 1.20 -27.26
C SER A 222 -6.46 0.86 -26.06
N ILE A 223 -7.07 0.33 -25.01
CA ILE A 223 -6.39 -0.12 -23.80
C ILE A 223 -6.14 -1.63 -23.85
N GLY A 224 -4.94 -2.09 -23.50
CA GLY A 224 -4.63 -3.53 -23.45
C GLY A 224 -5.54 -4.27 -22.46
N SER A 225 -5.98 -5.48 -22.81
CA SER A 225 -6.78 -6.33 -21.92
C SER A 225 -5.96 -6.88 -20.75
N ASP A 226 -6.61 -7.22 -19.64
CA ASP A 226 -5.94 -7.77 -18.47
C ASP A 226 -5.23 -9.10 -18.80
N ALA A 227 -5.88 -9.94 -19.62
CA ALA A 227 -5.31 -11.17 -20.13
C ALA A 227 -4.03 -10.95 -20.95
N ASN A 228 -4.03 -9.94 -21.84
CA ASN A 228 -2.86 -9.64 -22.66
C ASN A 228 -1.72 -9.01 -21.84
N ILE A 229 -2.06 -8.15 -20.88
CA ILE A 229 -1.07 -7.56 -19.96
C ILE A 229 -0.39 -8.67 -19.14
N LEU A 230 -1.15 -9.61 -18.59
CA LEU A 230 -0.61 -10.75 -17.86
C LEU A 230 0.29 -11.62 -18.75
N LEU A 231 -0.14 -11.89 -20.00
CA LEU A 231 0.64 -12.66 -20.97
C LEU A 231 2.01 -12.02 -21.24
N LEU A 232 2.04 -10.71 -21.48
CA LEU A 232 3.22 -9.97 -21.90
C LEU A 232 4.15 -9.58 -20.74
N LYS A 233 3.58 -9.13 -19.62
CA LYS A 233 4.34 -8.58 -18.49
C LYS A 233 4.59 -9.59 -17.37
N LYS A 234 3.94 -10.77 -17.42
CA LYS A 234 4.01 -11.82 -16.39
C LYS A 234 3.54 -11.36 -15.00
N HIS A 235 2.79 -10.26 -14.94
CA HIS A 235 2.11 -9.76 -13.75
C HIS A 235 0.82 -9.06 -14.17
N GLN A 236 -0.17 -8.99 -13.29
CA GLN A 236 -1.42 -8.28 -13.58
C GLN A 236 -1.22 -6.76 -13.61
N ALA A 237 -2.12 -6.06 -14.31
CA ALA A 237 -2.27 -4.62 -14.15
C ALA A 237 -2.73 -4.31 -12.73
N MET A 238 -2.43 -3.11 -12.23
CA MET A 238 -2.89 -2.69 -10.91
C MET A 238 -4.39 -2.44 -10.88
N PHE A 239 -4.91 -1.83 -11.96
CA PHE A 239 -6.34 -1.63 -12.14
C PHE A 239 -6.87 -2.57 -13.24
N PRO A 240 -8.02 -3.24 -13.00
CA PRO A 240 -8.70 -4.02 -14.02
C PRO A 240 -9.02 -3.20 -15.26
N GLU A 241 -9.17 -3.86 -16.40
CA GLU A 241 -9.41 -3.21 -17.69
C GLU A 241 -10.64 -2.29 -17.69
N GLN A 242 -11.73 -2.67 -17.01
CA GLN A 242 -12.94 -1.84 -16.93
C GLN A 242 -12.70 -0.54 -16.16
N GLU A 243 -11.86 -0.58 -15.13
CA GLU A 243 -11.49 0.58 -14.33
C GLU A 243 -10.57 1.51 -15.14
N ARG A 244 -9.56 0.95 -15.82
CA ARG A 244 -8.69 1.69 -16.74
C ARG A 244 -9.48 2.33 -17.88
N LEU A 245 -10.46 1.61 -18.44
CA LEU A 245 -11.33 2.11 -19.51
C LEU A 245 -12.13 3.33 -19.03
N THR A 246 -12.69 3.25 -17.82
CA THR A 246 -13.45 4.33 -17.22
C THR A 246 -12.59 5.57 -17.00
N MET A 247 -11.38 5.38 -16.47
CA MET A 247 -10.42 6.47 -16.25
C MET A 247 -10.01 7.16 -17.56
N VAL A 248 -9.66 6.39 -18.59
CA VAL A 248 -9.29 6.92 -19.90
C VAL A 248 -10.47 7.62 -20.58
N SER A 249 -11.68 7.05 -20.49
CA SER A 249 -12.90 7.64 -21.07
C SER A 249 -13.30 8.96 -20.42
N ALA A 250 -12.86 9.20 -19.18
CA ALA A 250 -13.14 10.43 -18.44
C ALA A 250 -12.21 11.58 -18.83
N VAL A 251 -11.12 11.33 -19.55
CA VAL A 251 -10.21 12.38 -20.02
C VAL A 251 -10.88 13.16 -21.15
N ARG A 252 -10.86 14.49 -21.04
CA ARG A 252 -11.52 15.44 -21.96
C ARG A 252 -11.09 15.26 -23.41
N SER A 253 -9.80 15.04 -23.67
CA SER A 253 -9.22 14.93 -25.01
C SER A 253 -9.53 13.59 -25.70
N VAL A 254 -9.97 12.57 -24.96
CA VAL A 254 -10.33 11.27 -25.50
C VAL A 254 -11.74 11.33 -26.08
N THR A 255 -11.91 11.06 -27.37
CA THR A 255 -13.22 10.96 -28.02
C THR A 255 -13.89 9.64 -27.67
N GLU A 256 -13.16 8.53 -27.84
CA GLU A 256 -13.64 7.18 -27.55
C GLU A 256 -12.50 6.31 -26.99
N ALA A 257 -12.81 5.45 -26.02
CA ALA A 257 -11.89 4.45 -25.51
C ALA A 257 -12.50 3.06 -25.55
N ARG A 258 -11.67 2.03 -25.70
CA ARG A 258 -12.07 0.61 -25.78
C ARG A 258 -11.00 -0.33 -25.27
N VAL A 259 -11.36 -1.56 -24.92
CA VAL A 259 -10.41 -2.65 -24.61
C VAL A 259 -9.99 -3.36 -25.90
N CYS A 260 -8.69 -3.60 -26.06
CA CYS A 260 -8.11 -4.35 -27.17
C CYS A 260 -8.71 -5.75 -27.27
N ARG A 261 -9.07 -6.16 -28.49
CA ARG A 261 -9.62 -7.51 -28.76
C ARG A 261 -8.57 -8.57 -29.05
N GLY A 262 -7.38 -8.15 -29.48
CA GLY A 262 -6.29 -9.04 -29.84
C GLY A 262 -5.46 -9.49 -28.63
N SER A 263 -4.36 -10.17 -28.94
CA SER A 263 -3.36 -10.60 -27.97
C SER A 263 -1.96 -10.48 -28.57
N GLY A 264 -0.94 -10.57 -27.72
CA GLY A 264 0.45 -10.36 -28.10
C GLY A 264 0.80 -8.88 -28.25
N MET A 265 1.93 -8.62 -28.91
CA MET A 265 2.53 -7.28 -29.02
C MET A 265 1.78 -6.32 -29.95
N LEU A 266 0.90 -6.88 -30.79
CA LEU A 266 0.08 -6.18 -31.77
C LEU A 266 -1.42 -6.43 -31.51
N ASP A 267 -1.82 -6.44 -30.23
CA ASP A 267 -3.19 -6.71 -29.79
C ASP A 267 -4.25 -5.74 -30.33
N PHE A 268 -3.81 -4.58 -30.82
CA PHE A 268 -4.65 -3.54 -31.40
C PHE A 268 -4.90 -3.70 -32.91
N GLU A 269 -4.33 -4.69 -33.61
CA GLU A 269 -4.50 -4.80 -35.08
C GLU A 269 -5.96 -4.95 -35.50
N ALA A 270 -6.73 -5.78 -34.78
CA ALA A 270 -8.16 -5.94 -35.02
C ALA A 270 -8.95 -4.63 -34.79
N ASP A 271 -8.46 -3.77 -33.89
CA ASP A 271 -9.06 -2.46 -33.64
C ASP A 271 -8.72 -1.46 -34.75
N LEU A 272 -7.52 -1.53 -35.35
CA LEU A 272 -7.17 -0.73 -36.53
C LEU A 272 -8.11 -1.05 -37.70
N ASP A 273 -8.41 -2.32 -37.90
CA ASP A 273 -9.31 -2.76 -38.99
C ASP A 273 -10.77 -2.32 -38.74
N LEU A 274 -11.16 -2.16 -37.47
CA LEU A 274 -12.48 -1.69 -37.06
C LEU A 274 -12.61 -0.16 -37.09
N VAL A 275 -11.63 0.57 -36.55
CA VAL A 275 -11.63 2.04 -36.46
C VAL A 275 -11.30 2.66 -37.81
N LYS A 276 -10.37 2.05 -38.56
CA LYS A 276 -9.74 2.60 -39.77
C LYS A 276 -9.23 4.03 -39.53
N PRO A 277 -8.27 4.22 -38.62
CA PRO A 277 -7.82 5.56 -38.28
C PRO A 277 -6.98 6.17 -39.39
N ASP A 278 -6.97 7.50 -39.50
CA ASP A 278 -6.08 8.21 -40.42
C ASP A 278 -4.64 8.22 -39.90
N ILE A 279 -4.50 8.34 -38.56
CA ILE A 279 -3.24 8.51 -37.87
C ILE A 279 -3.12 7.46 -36.76
N PHE A 280 -1.99 6.76 -36.69
CA PHE A 280 -1.55 6.05 -35.48
C PHE A 280 -0.43 6.86 -34.82
N PHE A 281 -0.73 7.42 -33.66
CA PHE A 281 0.23 8.20 -32.88
C PHE A 281 0.86 7.37 -31.76
N VAL A 282 2.18 7.43 -31.62
CA VAL A 282 2.94 6.80 -30.53
C VAL A 282 3.94 7.78 -29.94
N ASN A 283 4.39 7.54 -28.72
CA ASN A 283 5.58 8.19 -28.19
C ASN A 283 6.85 7.45 -28.64
N GLU A 284 8.01 8.12 -28.55
CA GLU A 284 9.35 7.55 -28.81
C GLU A 284 9.55 6.18 -28.11
N ASP A 285 9.21 6.07 -26.83
CA ASP A 285 9.31 4.81 -26.05
C ASP A 285 8.46 3.67 -26.65
N GLY A 286 7.34 4.03 -27.28
CA GLY A 286 6.34 3.13 -27.85
C GLY A 286 6.56 2.79 -29.32
N HIS A 287 7.56 3.40 -29.96
CA HIS A 287 7.91 3.15 -31.36
C HIS A 287 8.46 1.74 -31.54
N ARG A 288 7.95 1.04 -32.55
CA ARG A 288 8.43 -0.28 -32.99
C ARG A 288 8.18 -0.41 -34.49
N GLU A 289 9.15 -0.95 -35.22
CA GLU A 289 9.05 -1.17 -36.67
C GLU A 289 7.84 -2.03 -37.05
N SER A 290 7.51 -3.02 -36.22
CA SER A 290 6.32 -3.88 -36.44
C SER A 290 5.00 -3.09 -36.46
N LYS A 291 4.88 -2.02 -35.67
CA LYS A 291 3.69 -1.14 -35.65
C LYS A 291 3.61 -0.31 -36.92
N GLU A 292 4.76 0.23 -37.35
CA GLU A 292 4.86 1.03 -38.56
C GLU A 292 4.52 0.18 -39.80
N GLN A 293 5.05 -1.04 -39.89
CA GLN A 293 4.71 -2.00 -40.93
C GLN A 293 3.21 -2.36 -40.91
N ALA A 294 2.61 -2.54 -39.73
CA ALA A 294 1.17 -2.82 -39.59
C ALA A 294 0.30 -1.64 -40.08
N CYS A 295 0.76 -0.40 -39.88
CA CYS A 295 0.10 0.82 -40.36
C CYS A 295 0.27 1.00 -41.87
N ALA A 296 1.47 0.79 -42.40
CA ALA A 296 1.77 0.89 -43.82
C ALA A 296 0.89 -0.06 -44.67
N LYS A 297 0.67 -1.29 -44.19
CA LYS A 297 -0.24 -2.26 -44.83
C LYS A 297 -1.69 -1.79 -44.91
N ARG A 298 -2.08 -0.84 -44.06
CA ARG A 298 -3.45 -0.33 -43.91
C ARG A 298 -3.62 1.10 -44.43
N GLY A 299 -2.55 1.71 -44.96
CA GLY A 299 -2.56 3.11 -45.41
C GLY A 299 -2.71 4.12 -44.25
N ILE A 300 -2.35 3.74 -43.03
CA ILE A 300 -2.46 4.58 -41.84
C ILE A 300 -1.16 5.39 -41.67
N GLN A 301 -1.28 6.70 -41.43
CA GLN A 301 -0.12 7.55 -41.15
C GLN A 301 0.44 7.24 -39.76
N TYR A 302 1.66 6.70 -39.71
CA TYR A 302 2.34 6.42 -38.44
C TYR A 302 3.16 7.63 -37.99
N MET A 303 2.92 8.14 -36.77
CA MET A 303 3.60 9.30 -36.23
C MET A 303 4.19 9.04 -34.86
N VAL A 304 5.43 9.48 -34.66
CA VAL A 304 6.16 9.39 -33.39
C VAL A 304 6.27 10.78 -32.79
N GLY A 305 5.63 11.00 -31.65
CA GLY A 305 5.71 12.22 -30.85
C GLY A 305 6.79 12.15 -29.78
N LYS A 306 7.34 13.32 -29.43
CA LYS A 306 8.22 13.48 -28.27
C LYS A 306 7.41 13.48 -26.98
N ARG A 307 8.03 13.00 -25.90
CA ARG A 307 7.47 13.09 -24.55
C ARG A 307 7.84 14.43 -23.92
N GLU A 308 7.06 15.46 -24.17
CA GLU A 308 7.22 16.77 -23.51
C GLU A 308 6.20 16.90 -22.38
N PRO A 309 6.64 17.11 -21.12
CA PRO A 309 5.72 17.45 -20.04
C PRO A 309 5.04 18.79 -20.33
N GLU A 310 3.71 18.84 -20.27
CA GLU A 310 2.99 20.12 -20.40
C GLU A 310 3.32 21.04 -19.23
N GLY A 311 3.55 22.33 -19.51
CA GLY A 311 3.65 23.38 -18.48
C GLY A 311 4.84 23.29 -17.51
N GLY A 312 5.89 22.54 -17.84
CA GLY A 312 7.05 22.35 -16.93
C GLY A 312 6.82 21.33 -15.82
N LEU A 313 5.75 20.53 -15.91
CA LEU A 313 5.47 19.43 -14.98
C LEU A 313 6.56 18.34 -15.02
N GLU A 314 6.68 17.57 -13.96
CA GLU A 314 7.66 16.49 -13.86
C GLU A 314 7.33 15.33 -14.82
N ALA A 315 8.33 14.81 -15.52
CA ALA A 315 8.17 13.63 -16.36
C ALA A 315 7.95 12.37 -15.50
N ARG A 316 6.79 11.72 -15.62
CA ARG A 316 6.44 10.52 -14.81
C ARG A 316 6.06 9.32 -15.66
N SER A 317 6.51 8.13 -15.24
CA SER A 317 6.06 6.84 -15.76
C SER A 317 5.26 6.07 -14.69
N SER A 318 4.30 5.22 -15.09
CA SER A 318 3.58 4.36 -14.14
C SER A 318 4.52 3.48 -13.30
N THR A 319 5.66 3.05 -13.85
CA THR A 319 6.64 2.23 -13.13
C THR A 319 7.32 3.03 -12.01
N ASP A 320 7.79 4.23 -12.32
CA ASP A 320 8.50 5.08 -11.35
C ASP A 320 7.56 5.63 -10.30
N LEU A 321 6.33 5.95 -10.72
CA LEU A 321 5.27 6.37 -9.83
C LEU A 321 4.86 5.25 -8.88
N LYS A 322 4.64 4.02 -9.37
CA LYS A 322 4.37 2.87 -8.48
C LYS A 322 5.50 2.64 -7.48
N LYS A 323 6.76 2.76 -7.92
CA LYS A 323 7.93 2.70 -7.02
C LYS A 323 7.94 3.84 -6.02
N SER A 324 7.68 5.07 -6.45
CA SER A 324 7.65 6.27 -5.60
C SER A 324 6.52 6.22 -4.57
N LEU A 325 5.33 5.78 -4.97
CA LEU A 325 4.16 5.69 -4.10
C LEU A 325 4.23 4.52 -3.12
N ALA A 326 4.79 3.38 -3.56
CA ALA A 326 5.15 2.30 -2.65
C ALA A 326 6.18 2.77 -1.59
N ARG A 327 7.01 3.77 -1.93
CA ARG A 327 7.95 4.44 -1.01
C ARG A 327 7.34 5.61 -0.22
N GLN A 328 6.26 6.27 -0.67
CA GLN A 328 5.60 7.38 0.02
C GLN A 328 4.59 6.91 1.07
N GLY A 329 4.08 5.68 0.95
CA GLY A 329 3.39 5.00 2.06
C GLY A 329 4.32 4.62 3.21
N SER A 330 5.63 4.83 3.02
CA SER A 330 6.63 4.76 4.07
C SER A 330 6.75 6.13 4.72
N SER A 331 6.30 6.29 5.97
CA SER A 331 6.79 7.37 6.80
C SER A 331 8.32 7.38 6.68
N LYS A 332 8.89 8.47 6.16
CA LYS A 332 10.34 8.63 6.10
C LYS A 332 10.85 8.42 7.52
N ILE A 333 11.62 7.36 7.75
CA ILE A 333 12.69 7.46 8.71
C ILE A 333 13.59 8.55 8.14
N ASP A 334 13.62 9.70 8.79
CA ASP A 334 14.49 10.80 8.39
C ASP A 334 15.95 10.38 8.62
N PHE A 335 16.61 9.89 7.57
CA PHE A 335 18.00 9.47 7.64
C PHE A 335 18.99 10.64 7.80
N SER A 336 18.54 11.90 7.68
CA SER A 336 19.42 13.05 7.92
C SER A 336 19.83 13.17 9.39
N THR A 337 18.98 12.71 10.33
CA THR A 337 19.31 12.56 11.75
C THR A 337 19.95 11.20 12.07
N ALA A 338 19.69 10.16 11.25
CA ALA A 338 20.24 8.82 11.41
C ALA A 338 21.75 8.72 11.12
N SER A 339 22.28 9.60 10.26
CA SER A 339 23.73 9.77 10.04
C SER A 339 24.49 10.10 11.32
N ALA A 340 23.89 10.83 12.27
CA ALA A 340 24.50 11.13 13.56
C ALA A 340 24.50 9.94 14.54
N ALA A 341 23.73 8.87 14.25
CA ALA A 341 23.58 7.66 15.06
C ALA A 341 24.25 6.40 14.44
N GLY A 342 25.06 6.56 13.39
CA GLY A 342 25.80 5.45 12.77
C GLY A 342 24.94 4.47 11.97
N LEU A 343 23.75 4.89 11.50
CA LEU A 343 22.84 4.05 10.71
C LEU A 343 23.15 4.18 9.21
N SER A 344 23.57 3.08 8.57
CA SER A 344 23.89 3.03 7.13
C SER A 344 22.68 2.59 6.30
N ARG A 345 22.54 3.09 5.06
CA ARG A 345 21.49 2.69 4.12
C ARG A 345 21.64 1.23 3.64
N GLU A 346 22.86 0.70 3.67
CA GLU A 346 23.19 -0.67 3.24
C GLU A 346 22.63 -1.74 4.20
N ASP A 347 22.33 -1.36 5.45
CA ASP A 347 21.75 -2.29 6.42
C ASP A 347 20.24 -2.52 6.22
N TRP A 348 19.58 -1.85 5.27
CA TRP A 348 18.12 -1.90 5.09
C TRP A 348 17.76 -2.70 3.84
N GLU A 349 16.88 -3.71 4.00
CA GLU A 349 16.34 -4.50 2.88
C GLU A 349 14.99 -3.96 2.43
N ASP A 350 14.81 -3.89 1.10
CA ASP A 350 13.51 -3.64 0.49
C ASP A 350 12.53 -4.74 0.87
N LEU A 351 11.29 -4.33 1.15
CA LEU A 351 10.23 -5.25 1.50
C LEU A 351 9.92 -6.22 0.35
N ASN A 352 9.78 -7.49 0.71
CA ASN A 352 9.22 -8.53 -0.13
C ASN A 352 8.08 -9.22 0.64
N GLY A 353 7.30 -10.08 -0.02
CA GLY A 353 6.11 -10.71 0.58
C GLY A 353 6.42 -11.73 1.70
N PHE A 354 7.69 -11.89 2.07
CA PHE A 354 8.13 -12.81 3.11
C PHE A 354 8.14 -12.13 4.49
N PRO A 355 7.48 -12.71 5.52
CA PRO A 355 7.35 -12.13 6.84
C PRO A 355 8.68 -12.10 7.59
N TRP A 356 8.63 -11.43 8.73
CA TRP A 356 9.70 -11.30 9.69
C TRP A 356 9.25 -11.88 11.02
N ARG A 357 10.22 -12.16 11.89
CA ARG A 357 9.98 -12.78 13.18
C ARG A 357 10.58 -11.93 14.28
N ILE A 358 9.74 -11.46 15.20
CA ILE A 358 10.19 -10.83 16.46
C ILE A 358 10.27 -11.90 17.55
N CYS A 359 11.40 -11.96 18.25
CA CYS A 359 11.52 -12.69 19.52
C CYS A 359 11.13 -11.73 20.65
N LEU A 360 9.98 -11.94 21.28
CA LEU A 360 9.41 -11.01 22.25
C LEU A 360 9.82 -11.34 23.69
N ALA A 361 10.09 -12.61 24.01
CA ALA A 361 10.63 -13.04 25.30
C ALA A 361 11.24 -14.45 25.19
N GLY A 362 12.12 -14.79 26.15
CA GLY A 362 12.63 -16.16 26.32
C GLY A 362 13.67 -16.63 25.32
N GLY A 363 14.12 -15.79 24.37
CA GLY A 363 15.14 -16.18 23.39
C GLY A 363 16.37 -16.81 24.05
N TRP A 364 16.93 -17.83 23.38
CA TRP A 364 17.91 -18.82 23.86
C TRP A 364 17.31 -20.06 24.53
N LEU A 365 16.06 -20.06 25.01
CA LEU A 365 15.41 -21.29 25.52
C LEU A 365 15.16 -22.34 24.43
N ASP A 366 15.13 -21.92 23.16
CA ASP A 366 15.12 -22.78 21.97
C ASP A 366 16.39 -23.60 21.77
N GLN A 367 17.47 -23.28 22.50
CA GLN A 367 18.71 -24.01 22.43
C GLN A 367 18.74 -25.14 23.47
N PRO A 368 19.01 -26.39 23.06
CA PRO A 368 19.09 -27.54 23.96
C PRO A 368 19.95 -27.33 25.19
N TRP A 369 21.08 -26.65 25.04
CA TRP A 369 22.02 -26.40 26.14
C TRP A 369 21.51 -25.40 27.17
N VAL A 370 20.42 -24.67 26.89
CA VAL A 370 19.71 -23.84 27.90
C VAL A 370 18.52 -24.62 28.46
N SER A 371 17.60 -25.08 27.61
CA SER A 371 16.35 -25.71 28.08
C SER A 371 16.54 -27.08 28.74
N SER A 372 17.68 -27.75 28.54
CA SER A 372 18.02 -28.96 29.31
C SER A 372 18.36 -28.66 30.78
N VAL A 373 18.74 -27.41 31.11
CA VAL A 373 18.98 -27.01 32.51
C VAL A 373 17.65 -26.80 33.23
N LEU A 374 16.74 -26.08 32.57
CA LEU A 374 15.36 -25.88 33.01
C LEU A 374 14.47 -25.65 31.78
N PRO A 375 13.33 -26.35 31.67
CA PRO A 375 12.36 -26.09 30.61
C PRO A 375 11.85 -24.65 30.65
N GLY A 376 11.47 -24.13 29.49
CA GLY A 376 10.94 -22.77 29.38
C GLY A 376 10.44 -22.49 27.97
N SER A 377 9.85 -21.32 27.78
CA SER A 377 9.21 -20.94 26.53
C SER A 377 9.91 -19.80 25.80
N VAL A 378 9.80 -19.79 24.48
CA VAL A 378 10.13 -18.63 23.63
C VAL A 378 8.83 -18.06 23.08
N ILE A 379 8.66 -16.74 23.13
CA ILE A 379 7.53 -16.06 22.49
C ILE A 379 8.02 -15.43 21.20
N VAL A 380 7.40 -15.82 20.08
CA VAL A 380 7.69 -15.27 18.76
C VAL A 380 6.44 -14.63 18.15
N VAL A 381 6.65 -13.56 17.39
CA VAL A 381 5.59 -12.84 16.70
C VAL A 381 5.93 -12.76 15.22
N ASN A 382 5.01 -13.21 14.38
CA ASN A 382 5.12 -13.11 12.93
C ASN A 382 4.63 -11.74 12.48
N VAL A 383 5.49 -10.96 11.83
CA VAL A 383 5.19 -9.57 11.48
C VAL A 383 5.47 -9.28 10.02
N MET A 384 4.65 -8.40 9.46
CA MET A 384 4.83 -7.81 8.14
C MET A 384 5.17 -6.32 8.31
N PRO A 385 6.42 -5.91 8.06
CA PRO A 385 6.76 -4.51 8.10
C PRO A 385 6.23 -3.79 6.86
N HIS A 386 5.71 -2.57 7.04
CA HIS A 386 5.27 -1.68 5.96
C HIS A 386 6.36 -0.72 5.47
N LEU A 387 7.54 -0.75 6.11
CA LEU A 387 8.74 0.02 5.79
C LEU A 387 9.89 -0.93 5.48
N ALA A 388 10.91 -0.49 4.72
CA ALA A 388 12.17 -1.23 4.61
C ALA A 388 12.66 -1.63 6.01
N PHE A 389 13.14 -2.86 6.16
CA PHE A 389 13.52 -3.41 7.46
C PHE A 389 15.01 -3.62 7.56
N LYS A 390 15.55 -3.30 8.72
CA LYS A 390 16.97 -3.47 8.97
C LYS A 390 17.32 -4.96 9.01
N THR A 391 18.33 -5.34 8.25
CA THR A 391 18.94 -6.68 8.24
C THR A 391 19.93 -6.86 9.38
N ARG A 392 20.27 -8.10 9.71
CA ARG A 392 21.20 -8.44 10.81
C ARG A 392 20.78 -7.82 12.15
N SER A 393 19.48 -7.84 12.41
CA SER A 393 18.82 -7.09 13.48
C SER A 393 18.15 -7.99 14.52
N GLY A 394 18.49 -9.28 14.57
CA GLY A 394 17.88 -10.23 15.49
C GLY A 394 16.42 -10.57 15.16
N LEU A 395 16.05 -10.47 13.88
CA LEU A 395 14.69 -10.72 13.38
C LEU A 395 14.61 -11.89 12.39
N ALA A 396 15.40 -12.93 12.62
CA ALA A 396 15.53 -14.11 11.76
C ALA A 396 15.99 -13.81 10.31
N THR A 397 16.86 -12.81 10.11
CA THR A 397 17.33 -12.43 8.77
C THR A 397 17.99 -13.59 8.01
N SER A 398 18.84 -14.41 8.65
CA SER A 398 19.52 -15.54 7.99
C SER A 398 18.53 -16.60 7.54
N THR A 399 17.65 -17.03 8.45
CA THR A 399 16.61 -18.03 8.20
C THR A 399 15.65 -17.55 7.12
N ARG A 400 15.25 -16.28 7.17
CA ARG A 400 14.41 -15.64 6.16
C ARG A 400 15.06 -15.70 4.77
N GLN A 401 16.36 -15.41 4.66
CA GLN A 401 17.10 -15.51 3.40
C GLN A 401 17.18 -16.96 2.90
N VAL A 402 17.25 -17.96 3.78
CA VAL A 402 17.11 -19.39 3.39
C VAL A 402 15.73 -19.62 2.78
N GLY A 403 14.65 -19.18 3.44
CA GLY A 403 13.28 -19.32 2.94
C GLY A 403 13.06 -18.67 1.57
N ILE A 404 13.59 -17.45 1.37
CA ILE A 404 13.54 -16.76 0.08
C ILE A 404 14.31 -17.52 -1.00
N ARG A 405 15.45 -18.15 -0.68
CA ARG A 405 16.18 -18.98 -1.66
C ARG A 405 15.41 -20.25 -2.03
N LEU A 406 14.70 -20.85 -1.07
CA LEU A 406 13.93 -22.08 -1.31
C LEU A 406 12.68 -21.83 -2.14
N TRP A 407 11.95 -20.76 -1.84
CA TRP A 407 10.58 -20.56 -2.35
C TRP A 407 10.38 -19.26 -3.13
N GLY A 408 11.40 -18.40 -3.17
CA GLY A 408 11.30 -17.06 -3.74
C GLY A 408 10.62 -16.06 -2.78
N PRO A 409 10.49 -14.79 -3.21
CA PRO A 409 9.90 -13.72 -2.39
C PRO A 409 8.39 -13.85 -2.18
N GLN A 410 7.73 -14.78 -2.90
CA GLN A 410 6.29 -15.02 -2.83
C GLN A 410 5.90 -15.97 -1.70
N GLY A 411 6.89 -16.64 -1.08
CA GLY A 411 6.64 -17.56 0.03
C GLY A 411 6.52 -19.04 -0.38
N PRO A 412 6.47 -19.94 0.62
CA PRO A 412 6.33 -21.39 0.42
C PRO A 412 5.01 -21.81 -0.25
N PRO A 413 4.95 -23.05 -0.77
CA PRO A 413 3.69 -23.65 -1.20
C PRO A 413 2.65 -23.63 -0.11
N SER A 414 1.43 -23.49 -0.57
CA SER A 414 0.23 -23.22 0.17
C SER A 414 -0.37 -24.45 0.85
N ASP A 415 -0.21 -25.60 0.23
CA ASP A 415 -0.79 -26.89 0.59
C ASP A 415 -0.07 -27.59 1.74
N ILE A 416 1.02 -27.00 2.24
CA ILE A 416 1.85 -27.59 3.30
C ILE A 416 1.55 -26.86 4.62
N PRO A 417 1.23 -27.59 5.72
CA PRO A 417 1.01 -27.00 7.03
C PRO A 417 2.16 -26.09 7.49
N PRO A 418 1.89 -24.95 8.14
CA PRO A 418 2.93 -24.00 8.57
C PRO A 418 4.04 -24.61 9.43
N LEU A 419 3.70 -25.55 10.32
CA LEU A 419 4.68 -26.21 11.18
C LEU A 419 5.56 -27.19 10.41
N GLU A 420 5.04 -27.81 9.35
CA GLU A 420 5.82 -28.65 8.43
C GLU A 420 6.75 -27.79 7.55
N LEU A 421 6.26 -26.64 7.07
CA LEU A 421 7.11 -25.65 6.41
C LEU A 421 8.25 -25.16 7.32
N ALA A 422 7.97 -24.96 8.61
CA ALA A 422 8.99 -24.61 9.59
C ALA A 422 10.04 -25.70 9.74
N HIS A 423 9.66 -26.98 9.71
CA HIS A 423 10.62 -28.09 9.70
C HIS A 423 11.51 -28.08 8.47
N PHE A 424 10.94 -27.87 7.27
CA PHE A 424 11.72 -27.77 6.04
C PHE A 424 12.71 -26.61 6.07
N LEU A 425 12.25 -25.44 6.54
CA LEU A 425 13.11 -24.27 6.67
C LEU A 425 14.23 -24.47 7.68
N PHE A 426 13.91 -25.05 8.85
CA PHE A 426 14.87 -25.37 9.89
C PHE A 426 15.94 -26.36 9.38
N GLY A 427 15.53 -27.42 8.69
CA GLY A 427 16.46 -28.40 8.12
C GLY A 427 17.34 -27.81 7.01
N ALA A 428 16.79 -26.90 6.19
CA ALA A 428 17.54 -26.24 5.13
C ALA A 428 18.56 -25.22 5.66
N GLU A 429 18.27 -24.54 6.78
CA GLU A 429 19.24 -23.67 7.45
C GLU A 429 20.32 -24.47 8.17
N ASN A 430 19.98 -25.67 8.66
CA ASN A 430 20.85 -26.52 9.47
C ASN A 430 21.16 -27.87 8.80
N PRO A 431 21.87 -27.89 7.66
CA PRO A 431 22.21 -29.14 6.98
C PRO A 431 23.11 -30.04 7.85
N PRO A 432 23.11 -31.37 7.63
CA PRO A 432 23.96 -32.29 8.38
C PRO A 432 25.44 -31.87 8.38
N GLY A 433 26.06 -31.86 9.57
CA GLY A 433 27.45 -31.44 9.76
C GLY A 433 27.64 -29.95 10.10
N SER A 434 26.56 -29.19 10.26
CA SER A 434 26.61 -27.80 10.74
C SER A 434 27.28 -27.70 12.11
N LYS A 435 28.26 -26.78 12.25
CA LYS A 435 29.00 -26.56 13.50
C LYS A 435 28.17 -25.80 14.55
N TYR A 436 27.24 -24.99 14.08
CA TYR A 436 26.29 -24.24 14.88
C TYR A 436 24.91 -24.52 14.32
N ILE A 437 23.94 -24.77 15.21
CA ILE A 437 22.56 -25.04 14.84
C ILE A 437 21.73 -23.83 15.27
N ALA A 438 21.15 -23.14 14.31
CA ALA A 438 20.23 -22.03 14.55
C ALA A 438 19.00 -22.51 15.32
N GLY A 439 18.35 -21.59 16.04
CA GLY A 439 17.13 -21.89 16.79
C GLY A 439 15.95 -22.24 15.89
N SER A 440 15.13 -23.23 16.27
CA SER A 440 13.89 -23.50 15.53
C SER A 440 12.86 -22.38 15.68
N GLN A 441 12.97 -21.54 16.72
CA GLN A 441 12.16 -20.35 16.91
C GLN A 441 12.13 -19.42 15.68
N ASP A 442 13.23 -19.35 14.91
CA ASP A 442 13.35 -18.51 13.72
C ASP A 442 12.48 -19.08 12.60
N ALA A 443 12.63 -20.36 12.31
CA ALA A 443 11.85 -21.05 11.28
C ALA A 443 10.36 -21.10 11.65
N ILE A 444 10.05 -21.44 12.90
CA ILE A 444 8.67 -21.50 13.40
C ILE A 444 8.03 -20.11 13.35
N GLY A 445 8.68 -19.08 13.91
CA GLY A 445 8.11 -17.75 13.96
C GLY A 445 8.07 -17.03 12.61
N LEU A 446 8.78 -17.50 11.58
CA LEU A 446 8.60 -17.04 10.19
C LEU A 446 7.39 -17.72 9.51
N MET A 447 7.08 -18.97 9.87
CA MET A 447 6.04 -19.75 9.19
C MET A 447 4.67 -19.70 9.87
N LEU A 448 4.63 -19.69 11.21
CA LEU A 448 3.39 -19.64 11.99
C LEU A 448 2.90 -18.19 12.10
N PRO A 449 1.66 -17.88 11.66
CA PRO A 449 1.10 -16.54 11.81
C PRO A 449 0.79 -16.22 13.28
N GLY A 450 0.66 -14.93 13.57
CA GLY A 450 0.22 -14.41 14.85
C GLY A 450 1.32 -14.40 15.90
N ILE A 451 0.91 -14.64 17.14
CA ILE A 451 1.76 -14.71 18.32
C ILE A 451 1.84 -16.19 18.74
N SER A 452 3.05 -16.72 18.90
CA SER A 452 3.26 -18.12 19.26
C SER A 452 4.16 -18.25 20.48
N ARG A 453 3.74 -19.07 21.45
CA ARG A 453 4.56 -19.58 22.55
C ARG A 453 5.09 -20.97 22.20
N LEU A 454 6.39 -21.14 22.31
CA LEU A 454 7.12 -22.35 21.95
C LEU A 454 7.78 -22.91 23.21
N ASP A 455 7.30 -24.01 23.76
CA ASP A 455 7.84 -24.60 24.99
C ASP A 455 8.92 -25.65 24.68
N TYR A 456 10.09 -25.52 25.31
CA TYR A 456 11.25 -26.37 25.10
C TYR A 456 11.70 -27.03 26.40
N ASP A 457 12.18 -28.27 26.30
CA ASP A 457 12.63 -29.12 27.41
C ASP A 457 13.97 -29.83 27.12
N GLY A 458 14.82 -29.19 26.29
CA GLY A 458 16.14 -29.70 25.90
C GLY A 458 16.24 -30.19 24.46
N GLY A 459 15.14 -30.18 23.70
CA GLY A 459 15.14 -30.39 22.25
C GLY A 459 15.42 -29.11 21.45
N PHE A 460 15.87 -29.27 20.20
CA PHE A 460 15.90 -28.15 19.23
C PHE A 460 14.51 -27.78 18.72
N TRP A 461 13.55 -28.70 18.83
CA TRP A 461 12.15 -28.47 18.46
C TRP A 461 11.30 -28.39 19.72
N PRO A 462 10.33 -27.46 19.81
CA PRO A 462 9.49 -27.35 21.00
C PRO A 462 8.62 -28.59 21.17
N HIS A 463 8.38 -29.00 22.42
CA HIS A 463 7.48 -30.10 22.74
C HIS A 463 6.00 -29.66 22.69
N SER A 464 5.72 -28.36 22.82
CA SER A 464 4.40 -27.77 22.60
C SER A 464 4.47 -26.38 21.98
N VAL A 465 3.43 -26.06 21.21
CA VAL A 465 3.24 -24.75 20.58
C VAL A 465 1.82 -24.28 20.88
N SER A 466 1.70 -23.06 21.44
CA SER A 466 0.43 -22.38 21.70
C SER A 466 0.36 -21.10 20.89
N GLN A 467 -0.78 -20.80 20.25
CA GLN A 467 -0.94 -19.63 19.37
C GLN A 467 -2.12 -18.75 19.77
N CYS A 468 -1.95 -17.44 19.61
CA CYS A 468 -3.05 -16.45 19.68
C CYS A 468 -3.46 -15.98 18.27
N ILE A 469 -3.53 -16.89 17.30
CA ILE A 469 -3.86 -16.54 15.90
C ILE A 469 -5.33 -16.15 15.73
N ASP A 470 -6.25 -16.86 16.41
CA ASP A 470 -7.70 -16.61 16.32
C ASP A 470 -8.18 -15.48 17.25
N ARG A 471 -7.27 -14.88 18.04
CA ARG A 471 -7.59 -13.84 19.02
C ARG A 471 -7.22 -12.45 18.48
N GLN A 472 -8.05 -11.96 17.55
CA GLN A 472 -7.80 -10.68 16.88
C GLN A 472 -7.71 -9.49 17.86
N ASP A 473 -8.44 -9.56 18.98
CA ASP A 473 -8.33 -8.59 20.08
C ASP A 473 -6.91 -8.52 20.66
N THR A 474 -6.25 -9.68 20.80
CA THR A 474 -4.92 -9.84 21.39
C THR A 474 -3.82 -9.42 20.42
N THR A 475 -3.95 -9.78 19.14
CA THR A 475 -3.00 -9.33 18.10
C THR A 475 -3.09 -7.82 17.89
N ASN A 476 -4.31 -7.25 17.82
CA ASN A 476 -4.51 -5.81 17.75
C ASN A 476 -3.99 -5.08 18.99
N TRP A 477 -4.20 -5.65 20.18
CA TRP A 477 -3.67 -5.10 21.42
C TRP A 477 -2.14 -5.05 21.39
N LEU A 478 -1.48 -6.17 21.06
CA LEU A 478 -0.02 -6.24 21.03
C LEU A 478 0.57 -5.27 19.99
N GLN A 479 -0.03 -5.20 18.80
CA GLN A 479 0.35 -4.23 17.76
C GLN A 479 0.32 -2.79 18.25
N ARG A 480 -0.68 -2.42 19.05
CA ARG A 480 -0.84 -1.06 19.58
C ARG A 480 0.19 -0.72 20.66
N VAL A 481 0.63 -1.69 21.46
CA VAL A 481 1.53 -1.42 22.59
C VAL A 481 3.01 -1.67 22.27
N LEU A 482 3.31 -2.45 21.22
CA LEU A 482 4.67 -2.80 20.81
C LEU A 482 5.23 -1.80 19.78
N TRP A 483 6.36 -1.18 20.13
CA TRP A 483 7.10 -0.26 19.29
C TRP A 483 8.50 -0.79 19.00
N LEU A 484 9.00 -0.54 17.80
CA LEU A 484 10.35 -0.88 17.37
C LEU A 484 11.15 0.39 17.13
N VAL A 485 12.24 0.55 17.86
CA VAL A 485 13.19 1.67 17.73
C VAL A 485 14.45 1.15 17.02
N PRO A 486 14.85 1.72 15.88
CA PRO A 486 16.09 1.33 15.21
C PRO A 486 17.33 1.60 16.07
N LEU A 487 18.19 0.60 16.21
CA LEU A 487 19.49 0.68 16.88
C LEU A 487 20.64 0.38 15.91
N PRO A 488 21.88 0.81 16.20
CA PRO A 488 23.06 0.40 15.45
C PRO A 488 23.21 -1.13 15.35
N SER A 489 23.89 -1.58 14.29
CA SER A 489 24.23 -3.00 14.12
C SER A 489 25.38 -3.34 15.06
N ARG A 490 25.51 -4.61 15.46
CA ARG A 490 26.66 -5.03 16.27
C ARG A 490 27.99 -4.90 15.49
N PRO A 491 29.12 -4.66 16.19
CA PRO A 491 30.44 -4.68 15.58
C PRO A 491 30.81 -6.03 14.96
N ALA A 492 31.73 -6.03 13.99
CA ALA A 492 32.26 -7.26 13.40
C ALA A 492 33.14 -8.05 14.41
N GLY A 493 33.19 -9.38 14.27
CA GLY A 493 34.00 -10.25 15.14
C GLY A 493 33.38 -10.57 16.50
N TYR A 494 32.11 -10.23 16.67
CA TYR A 494 31.35 -10.40 17.89
C TYR A 494 30.86 -11.85 18.07
N ASP A 495 31.05 -12.44 19.26
CA ASP A 495 30.54 -13.77 19.64
C ASP A 495 29.69 -13.67 20.94
N PRO A 496 28.35 -13.87 20.86
CA PRO A 496 27.48 -13.81 22.03
C PRO A 496 27.73 -14.97 23.01
N LEU A 497 28.35 -16.06 22.55
CA LEU A 497 28.50 -17.31 23.28
C LEU A 497 29.86 -17.49 23.96
N GLU A 498 30.74 -16.49 23.85
CA GLU A 498 32.09 -16.52 24.44
C GLU A 498 32.04 -16.73 25.97
N ILE A 499 31.10 -16.09 26.65
CA ILE A 499 30.88 -16.22 28.09
C ILE A 499 29.48 -16.78 28.32
N LYS A 500 29.40 -17.89 29.07
CA LYS A 500 28.15 -18.57 29.42
C LYS A 500 28.06 -18.86 30.91
N ASP A 501 26.99 -18.42 31.55
CA ASP A 501 26.61 -18.86 32.91
C ASP A 501 25.24 -19.51 32.87
N LEU A 502 25.25 -20.83 32.71
CA LEU A 502 24.06 -21.68 32.63
C LEU A 502 23.63 -22.21 34.00
N SER A 503 23.89 -21.46 35.07
CA SER A 503 23.36 -21.81 36.40
C SER A 503 21.83 -21.91 36.36
N LYS A 504 21.29 -22.85 37.13
CA LYS A 504 19.84 -23.07 37.21
C LYS A 504 19.08 -21.80 37.62
N GLU A 505 19.69 -20.97 38.46
CA GLU A 505 19.15 -19.67 38.86
C GLU A 505 18.99 -18.71 37.67
N ASN A 506 20.04 -18.54 36.85
CA ASN A 506 19.97 -17.65 35.69
C ASN A 506 18.98 -18.15 34.64
N VAL A 507 18.95 -19.46 34.37
CA VAL A 507 17.99 -20.05 33.42
C VAL A 507 16.56 -19.89 33.93
N ALA A 508 16.32 -20.03 35.24
CA ALA A 508 15.02 -19.79 35.85
C ALA A 508 14.53 -18.35 35.65
N LEU A 509 15.41 -17.35 35.81
CA LEU A 509 15.05 -15.95 35.54
C LEU A 509 14.54 -15.74 34.11
N LEU A 510 15.18 -16.38 33.12
CA LEU A 510 14.77 -16.30 31.72
C LEU A 510 13.43 -17.00 31.47
N ALA A 511 13.24 -18.20 32.02
CA ALA A 511 12.01 -18.97 31.90
C ALA A 511 10.82 -18.26 32.56
N ASP A 512 11.01 -17.72 33.77
CA ASP A 512 9.99 -16.99 34.53
C ASP A 512 9.59 -15.68 33.83
N ALA A 513 10.56 -14.95 33.27
CA ALA A 513 10.29 -13.74 32.49
C ALA A 513 9.44 -14.07 31.24
N SER A 514 9.77 -15.14 30.52
CA SER A 514 9.00 -15.56 29.35
C SER A 514 7.57 -16.00 29.71
N SER A 515 7.40 -16.76 30.81
CA SER A 515 6.06 -17.15 31.26
C SER A 515 5.20 -15.93 31.59
N ARG A 516 5.74 -14.95 32.35
CA ARG A 516 5.00 -13.73 32.67
C ARG A 516 4.71 -12.87 31.46
N ALA A 517 5.61 -12.83 30.47
CA ALA A 517 5.34 -12.12 29.22
C ALA A 517 4.14 -12.74 28.48
N TRP A 518 4.04 -14.06 28.45
CA TRP A 518 2.90 -14.75 27.86
C TRP A 518 1.59 -14.44 28.61
N ASP A 519 1.60 -14.59 29.94
CA ASP A 519 0.43 -14.31 30.77
C ASP A 519 -0.04 -12.85 30.61
N ALA A 520 0.90 -11.90 30.51
CA ALA A 520 0.60 -10.49 30.27
C ALA A 520 0.00 -10.24 28.87
N ILE A 521 0.47 -10.94 27.84
CA ILE A 521 -0.14 -10.88 26.50
C ILE A 521 -1.56 -11.44 26.55
N GLU A 522 -1.77 -12.55 27.24
CA GLU A 522 -3.11 -13.15 27.32
C GLU A 522 -4.10 -12.26 28.07
N ALA A 523 -3.62 -11.54 29.09
CA ALA A 523 -4.40 -10.65 29.94
C ALA A 523 -4.49 -9.19 29.44
N HIS A 524 -3.84 -8.85 28.33
CA HIS A 524 -3.71 -7.48 27.81
C HIS A 524 -3.07 -6.50 28.81
N ASP A 525 -2.14 -6.99 29.64
CA ASP A 525 -1.43 -6.22 30.68
C ASP A 525 -0.13 -5.60 30.14
N ALA A 526 -0.20 -4.36 29.68
CA ALA A 526 0.95 -3.68 29.09
C ALA A 526 2.09 -3.41 30.10
N PRO A 527 1.80 -2.95 31.34
CA PRO A 527 2.82 -2.86 32.38
C PRO A 527 3.49 -4.21 32.70
N GLY A 528 2.72 -5.28 32.84
CA GLY A 528 3.24 -6.62 33.08
C GLY A 528 4.15 -7.11 31.95
N LEU A 529 3.74 -6.85 30.69
CA LEU A 529 4.54 -7.19 29.52
C LEU A 529 5.85 -6.40 29.49
N GLY A 530 5.80 -5.09 29.69
CA GLY A 530 6.99 -4.23 29.73
C GLY A 530 8.01 -4.68 30.78
N GLN A 531 7.55 -5.02 31.98
CA GLN A 531 8.40 -5.56 33.04
C GLN A 531 9.03 -6.90 32.63
N ALA A 532 8.24 -7.83 32.08
CA ALA A 532 8.73 -9.14 31.66
C ALA A 532 9.79 -9.07 30.53
N LEU A 533 9.65 -8.12 29.60
CA LEU A 533 10.66 -7.84 28.57
C LEU A 533 11.96 -7.32 29.17
N SER A 534 11.86 -6.39 30.12
CA SER A 534 13.02 -5.84 30.83
C SER A 534 13.74 -6.91 31.66
N ASP A 535 12.98 -7.80 32.30
CA ASP A 535 13.52 -8.92 33.06
C ASP A 535 14.20 -9.96 32.15
N THR A 536 13.70 -10.14 30.92
CA THR A 536 14.37 -10.96 29.89
C THR A 536 15.76 -10.40 29.57
N MET A 537 15.91 -9.06 29.43
CA MET A 537 17.22 -8.44 29.23
C MET A 537 18.17 -8.68 30.41
N VAL A 538 17.65 -8.56 31.64
CA VAL A 538 18.45 -8.84 32.85
C VAL A 538 18.92 -10.28 32.86
N ALA A 539 18.04 -11.24 32.54
CA ALA A 539 18.40 -12.65 32.45
C ALA A 539 19.48 -12.89 31.38
N TRP A 540 19.34 -12.30 30.18
CA TRP A 540 20.36 -12.38 29.13
C TRP A 540 21.71 -11.82 29.58
N SER A 541 21.73 -10.71 30.30
CA SER A 541 22.98 -10.12 30.80
C SER A 541 23.73 -11.00 31.79
N ARG A 542 23.04 -11.94 32.46
CA ARG A 542 23.64 -12.92 33.37
C ARG A 542 24.05 -14.20 32.63
N LEU A 543 23.15 -14.73 31.80
CA LEU A 543 23.38 -15.96 31.04
C LEU A 543 24.49 -15.82 30.00
N LEU A 544 24.43 -14.73 29.23
CA LEU A 544 25.23 -14.47 28.05
C LEU A 544 25.56 -12.97 28.02
N PRO A 545 26.44 -12.49 28.91
CA PRO A 545 26.72 -11.06 29.09
C PRO A 545 27.20 -10.37 27.81
N ASN A 546 27.77 -11.14 26.88
CA ASN A 546 28.20 -10.61 25.60
C ASN A 546 27.01 -10.34 24.66
N THR A 547 25.82 -10.94 24.83
CA THR A 547 24.59 -10.74 24.01
C THR A 547 24.37 -9.26 23.65
N VAL A 548 24.27 -8.41 24.68
CA VAL A 548 24.49 -6.97 24.55
C VAL A 548 25.32 -6.55 25.77
N PRO A 549 26.56 -6.08 25.58
CA PRO A 549 27.41 -5.65 26.68
C PRO A 549 26.76 -4.52 27.48
N GLN A 550 26.88 -4.56 28.81
CA GLN A 550 26.16 -3.64 29.71
C GLN A 550 26.31 -2.14 29.37
N PRO A 551 27.52 -1.60 29.08
CA PRO A 551 27.64 -0.18 28.73
C PRO A 551 26.79 0.23 27.52
N MET A 552 26.69 -0.66 26.53
CA MET A 552 25.88 -0.46 25.32
C MET A 552 24.38 -0.60 25.64
N ALA A 553 24.03 -1.56 26.48
CA ALA A 553 22.65 -1.75 26.92
C ALA A 553 22.13 -0.52 27.67
N ASP A 554 22.94 0.02 28.59
CA ASP A 554 22.61 1.23 29.34
C ASP A 554 22.46 2.44 28.43
N GLU A 555 23.40 2.65 27.50
CA GLU A 555 23.34 3.74 26.52
C GLU A 555 22.07 3.67 25.65
N TRP A 556 21.77 2.51 25.08
CA TRP A 556 20.64 2.35 24.15
C TRP A 556 19.28 2.38 24.83
N CYS A 557 19.18 1.93 26.08
CA CYS A 557 17.93 1.93 26.82
C CYS A 557 17.66 3.23 27.58
N ALA A 558 18.69 4.03 27.91
CA ALA A 558 18.54 5.25 28.71
C ALA A 558 17.45 6.22 28.21
N PRO A 559 17.24 6.44 26.89
CA PRO A 559 16.19 7.34 26.42
C PRO A 559 14.76 6.85 26.68
N TYR A 560 14.58 5.55 26.92
CA TYR A 560 13.29 4.85 26.91
C TYR A 560 12.90 4.24 28.26
N ARG A 561 13.89 3.79 29.05
CA ARG A 561 13.68 3.01 30.28
C ARG A 561 12.79 3.70 31.31
N ASP A 562 12.89 5.03 31.44
CA ASP A 562 12.14 5.81 32.43
C ASP A 562 10.84 6.44 31.87
N LYS A 563 10.61 6.31 30.55
CA LYS A 563 9.47 6.93 29.86
C LYS A 563 8.39 5.93 29.42
N HIS A 564 8.76 4.67 29.32
CA HIS A 564 7.90 3.62 28.78
C HIS A 564 7.87 2.42 29.74
N LEU A 565 6.97 1.47 29.48
CA LEU A 565 6.64 0.39 30.40
C LEU A 565 7.72 -0.70 30.47
N GLY A 566 8.59 -0.75 29.45
CA GLY A 566 9.77 -1.61 29.43
C GLY A 566 10.32 -1.81 28.03
N CYS A 567 11.47 -2.48 27.92
CA CYS A 567 12.12 -2.71 26.63
C CYS A 567 12.91 -4.02 26.56
N LEU A 568 13.19 -4.47 25.34
CA LEU A 568 13.97 -5.68 25.02
C LEU A 568 14.72 -5.49 23.70
N PHE A 569 15.95 -5.96 23.59
CA PHE A 569 16.64 -5.98 22.29
C PHE A 569 16.06 -7.03 21.34
N SER A 570 15.97 -6.72 20.05
CA SER A 570 15.57 -7.71 19.05
C SER A 570 16.64 -8.80 18.92
N GLY A 571 16.26 -10.03 19.26
CA GLY A 571 17.12 -11.21 19.19
C GLY A 571 18.37 -11.07 20.05
N CYS A 572 19.49 -11.66 19.62
CA CYS A 572 20.70 -11.65 20.44
C CYS A 572 21.34 -10.26 20.61
N GLY A 573 20.81 -9.15 20.05
CA GLY A 573 21.31 -7.78 20.29
C GLY A 573 21.51 -6.91 19.04
N GLY A 574 21.26 -5.60 19.17
CA GLY A 574 21.43 -4.64 18.08
C GLY A 574 20.37 -4.74 16.97
N GLY A 575 20.27 -3.69 16.15
CA GLY A 575 19.27 -3.59 15.09
C GLY A 575 17.97 -2.92 15.51
N PHE A 576 17.27 -3.45 16.52
CA PHE A 576 16.10 -2.79 17.11
C PHE A 576 16.04 -2.94 18.64
N LEU A 577 15.43 -1.95 19.29
CA LEU A 577 14.89 -2.03 20.64
C LEU A 577 13.37 -2.16 20.54
N LEU A 578 12.83 -3.22 21.12
CA LEU A 578 11.40 -3.41 21.34
C LEU A 578 11.03 -2.59 22.59
N VAL A 579 10.03 -1.72 22.49
CA VAL A 579 9.58 -0.85 23.59
C VAL A 579 8.08 -1.04 23.77
N ILE A 580 7.64 -1.22 25.02
CA ILE A 580 6.22 -1.31 25.35
C ILE A 580 5.73 0.06 25.83
N SER A 581 4.77 0.62 25.12
CA SER A 581 4.15 1.91 25.44
C SER A 581 2.65 1.85 25.16
N ASP A 582 1.82 2.28 26.11
CA ASP A 582 0.37 2.30 25.96
C ASP A 582 -0.12 3.75 25.93
N GLY A 583 -0.75 4.15 24.83
CA GLY A 583 -1.29 5.51 24.64
C GLY A 583 -0.27 6.60 24.26
N GLU A 584 1.03 6.40 24.54
CA GLU A 584 2.07 7.40 24.24
C GLU A 584 3.00 6.93 23.09
N PRO A 585 3.22 7.76 22.04
CA PRO A 585 4.18 7.46 20.99
C PRO A 585 5.62 7.30 21.52
N VAL A 586 6.38 6.38 20.93
CA VAL A 586 7.80 6.18 21.27
C VAL A 586 8.68 6.98 20.32
N ASP A 587 9.58 7.81 20.87
CA ASP A 587 10.50 8.63 20.05
C ASP A 587 11.37 7.74 19.16
N ARG A 588 11.42 8.07 17.86
CA ARG A 588 12.07 7.28 16.79
C ARG A 588 11.55 5.85 16.63
N GLY A 589 10.46 5.50 17.29
CA GLY A 589 9.81 4.20 17.19
C GLY A 589 8.78 4.13 16.08
N PHE A 590 8.51 2.92 15.59
CA PHE A 590 7.38 2.63 14.72
C PHE A 590 6.73 1.29 15.11
N GLN A 591 5.50 1.07 14.65
CA GLN A 591 4.75 -0.16 14.90
C GLN A 591 4.76 -1.07 13.68
N VAL A 592 4.56 -2.36 13.89
CA VAL A 592 4.49 -3.38 12.85
C VAL A 592 3.13 -4.07 12.86
N GLU A 593 2.70 -4.55 11.71
CA GLU A 593 1.52 -5.41 11.61
C GLU A 593 1.89 -6.85 11.98
N ILE A 594 1.07 -7.49 12.82
CA ILE A 594 1.17 -8.91 13.11
C ILE A 594 0.37 -9.64 12.04
N LYS A 595 1.03 -10.54 11.31
CA LYS A 595 0.39 -11.32 10.25
C LYS A 595 -0.46 -12.41 10.89
N THR A 596 -1.79 -12.33 10.77
CA THR A 596 -2.72 -13.33 11.34
C THR A 596 -3.21 -14.36 10.34
N THR A 597 -2.90 -14.18 9.05
CA THR A 597 -3.30 -15.09 7.98
C THR A 597 -2.20 -16.09 7.65
N HIS A 598 -2.60 -17.31 7.28
CA HIS A 598 -1.66 -18.25 6.68
C HIS A 598 -1.13 -17.70 5.35
N TRP A 599 -0.03 -18.26 4.86
CA TRP A 599 0.54 -17.94 3.54
C TRP A 599 -0.47 -18.04 2.38
N LEU A 600 -1.61 -18.71 2.62
CA LEU A 600 -2.67 -19.00 1.67
C LEU A 600 -3.93 -18.16 1.71
N ASP A 601 -4.29 -17.59 2.87
CA ASP A 601 -5.63 -17.00 3.02
C ASP A 601 -5.80 -15.71 2.19
N ASP A 602 -4.73 -15.29 1.51
CA ASP A 602 -4.74 -14.24 0.50
C ASP A 602 -5.21 -14.70 -0.90
N THR A 603 -5.48 -16.00 -1.14
CA THR A 603 -5.78 -16.51 -2.51
C THR A 603 -6.86 -17.60 -2.71
N SER A 604 -7.56 -18.14 -1.69
CA SER A 604 -8.55 -19.21 -1.99
C SER A 604 -9.71 -19.39 -1.00
N LYS A 605 -10.78 -18.60 -1.13
CA LYS A 605 -12.19 -19.04 -0.92
C LYS A 605 -13.17 -18.24 -1.78
N SER A 606 -13.10 -18.44 -3.10
CA SER A 606 -14.22 -18.18 -4.01
C SER A 606 -14.22 -19.17 -5.18
N ALA A 607 -14.47 -20.44 -4.89
CA ALA A 607 -14.94 -21.41 -5.86
C ALA A 607 -15.75 -22.44 -5.08
N GLY A 608 -17.05 -22.53 -5.40
CA GLY A 608 -18.04 -23.17 -4.55
C GLY A 608 -18.02 -24.69 -4.56
N GLU A 609 -18.71 -25.25 -3.57
CA GLU A 609 -19.38 -26.54 -3.64
C GLU A 609 -20.79 -26.39 -3.05
N THR A 610 -21.78 -26.54 -3.95
CA THR A 610 -23.23 -26.80 -3.80
C THR A 610 -24.08 -25.94 -2.88
#